data_AF-A0A520KDA7-F1
#
_entry.id   AF-A0A520KDA7-F1
#
_cell.length_a   1.000
_cell.length_b   1.000
_cell.length_c   1.000
_cell.angle_alpha   90.00
_cell.angle_beta   90.00
_cell.angle_gamma   90.00
#
_symmetry.space_group_name_H-M   'P 1'
#
loop_
_entity.id
_entity.type
_entity.pdbx_description
1 polymer ?
#
loop_
_entity_poly.entity_id
_entity_poly.type
_entity_poly.pdbx_seq_one_letter_code
_entity_poly.pdbx_strand_id
1 'polypeptide(L)'
;MAIKVDPEKCINCGACELGCSFYRDEVFTTMSASVMMYREEKKNYFGIMLKREDDMILGRPEGVEIQKEGEESDSDAGASAKPILLREPCDNCKNAMCVRFCPTGSLIEVD
;
A
#
# COMPACT_ATOMS: atom_id res chain seq x y z
N MET A 1 -3.18 -11.83 -10.41
CA MET A 1 -1.91 -11.64 -9.69
C MET A 1 -2.21 -10.98 -8.38
N ALA A 2 -1.74 -11.53 -7.27
CA ALA A 2 -1.84 -10.87 -5.98
C ALA A 2 -0.50 -10.25 -5.60
N ILE A 3 -0.52 -9.24 -4.73
CA ILE A 3 0.68 -8.65 -4.15
C ILE A 3 0.77 -9.08 -2.70
N LYS A 4 1.87 -9.74 -2.34
CA LYS A 4 2.25 -10.00 -0.96
C LYS A 4 3.08 -8.83 -0.44
N VAL A 5 2.81 -8.42 0.80
CA VAL A 5 3.53 -7.38 1.51
C VAL A 5 4.43 -7.99 2.58
N ASP A 6 5.70 -7.56 2.61
CA ASP A 6 6.68 -7.84 3.65
C ASP A 6 7.06 -6.51 4.33
N PRO A 7 6.40 -6.15 5.44
CA PRO A 7 6.56 -4.82 6.04
C PRO A 7 7.92 -4.62 6.71
N GLU A 8 8.61 -5.69 7.13
CA GLU A 8 9.94 -5.60 7.76
C GLU A 8 11.01 -5.09 6.78
N LYS A 9 10.80 -5.31 5.48
CA LYS A 9 11.67 -4.79 4.42
C LYS A 9 11.30 -3.39 3.96
N CYS A 10 10.18 -2.84 4.41
CA CYS A 10 9.77 -1.49 4.00
C CYS A 10 10.73 -0.45 4.62
N ILE A 11 11.21 0.48 3.81
CA ILE A 11 12.04 1.62 4.26
C ILE A 11 11.34 2.96 4.03
N ASN A 12 10.04 2.93 3.74
CA ASN A 12 9.23 4.12 3.49
C ASN A 12 9.81 5.06 2.40
N CYS A 13 10.27 4.51 1.27
CA CYS A 13 10.90 5.31 0.20
C CYS A 13 9.91 5.92 -0.81
N GLY A 14 8.67 5.43 -0.87
CA GLY A 14 7.64 5.90 -1.82
C GLY A 14 7.78 5.43 -3.27
N ALA A 15 8.81 4.64 -3.59
CA ALA A 15 9.02 4.15 -4.94
C ALA A 15 7.85 3.29 -5.46
N CYS A 16 7.20 2.51 -4.59
CA CYS A 16 6.06 1.69 -4.97
C CYS A 16 4.82 2.52 -5.33
N GLU A 17 4.55 3.60 -4.57
CA GLU A 17 3.45 4.53 -4.80
C GLU A 17 3.65 5.28 -6.12
N LEU A 18 4.86 5.79 -6.36
CA LEU A 18 5.22 6.43 -7.64
C LEU A 18 5.21 5.45 -8.82
N GLY A 19 5.67 4.21 -8.62
CA GLY A 19 5.62 3.18 -9.66
C GLY A 19 4.19 2.80 -10.04
N CYS A 20 3.27 2.77 -9.06
CA CYS A 20 1.86 2.48 -9.30
C CYS A 20 1.15 3.61 -10.04
N SER A 21 1.35 4.87 -9.64
CA SER A 21 0.74 6.00 -10.35
C SER A 21 1.30 6.20 -11.74
N PHE A 22 2.61 5.98 -11.93
CA PHE A 22 3.20 6.04 -13.26
C PHE A 22 2.62 4.97 -14.20
N TYR A 23 2.30 3.77 -13.70
CA TYR A 23 1.59 2.76 -14.49
C TYR A 23 0.17 3.22 -14.87
N ARG A 24 -0.54 3.89 -13.96
CA ARG A 24 -1.93 4.30 -14.20
C ARG A 24 -2.05 5.52 -15.11
N ASP A 25 -1.25 6.55 -14.86
CA ASP A 25 -1.44 7.87 -15.46
C ASP A 25 -0.24 8.38 -16.26
N GLU A 26 0.86 7.61 -16.33
CA GLU A 26 2.14 8.04 -16.92
C GLU A 26 2.74 9.31 -16.28
N VAL A 27 2.29 9.65 -15.07
CA VAL A 27 2.73 10.81 -14.29
C VAL A 27 3.03 10.39 -12.85
N PHE A 28 4.07 10.98 -12.27
CA PHE A 28 4.36 10.81 -10.85
C PHE A 28 3.40 11.63 -9.99
N THR A 29 2.41 10.95 -9.44
CA THR A 29 1.47 11.49 -8.46
C THR A 29 1.24 10.47 -7.34
N THR A 30 0.85 10.91 -6.16
CA THR A 30 0.46 9.98 -5.08
C THR A 30 -1.00 9.57 -5.19
N MET A 31 -1.85 10.39 -5.81
CA MET A 31 -3.31 10.25 -5.68
C MET A 31 -3.93 9.06 -6.43
N SER A 32 -3.37 8.65 -7.56
CA SER A 32 -3.92 7.54 -8.35
C SER A 32 -3.39 6.17 -7.94
N ALA A 33 -2.31 6.12 -7.16
CA ALA A 33 -1.69 4.86 -6.77
C ALA A 33 -2.57 4.08 -5.79
N SER A 34 -2.83 2.80 -6.06
CA SER A 34 -3.54 1.90 -5.15
C SER A 34 -2.71 1.47 -3.95
N VAL A 35 -1.40 1.69 -4.02
CA VAL A 35 -0.46 1.48 -2.92
C VAL A 35 -0.03 2.83 -2.35
N MET A 36 -0.01 2.94 -1.03
CA MET A 36 0.27 4.19 -0.32
C MET A 36 1.21 3.94 0.84
N MET A 37 2.16 4.84 1.03
CA MET A 37 2.90 4.91 2.28
C MET A 37 2.01 5.45 3.38
N TYR A 38 2.04 4.84 4.56
CA TYR A 38 1.36 5.42 5.70
C TYR A 38 2.31 5.60 6.87
N ARG A 39 2.02 6.60 7.69
CA ARG A 39 2.74 6.89 8.91
C ARG A 39 1.74 7.01 10.05
N GLU A 40 1.99 6.27 11.12
CA GLU A 40 1.27 6.41 12.38
C GLU A 40 2.15 7.16 13.36
N GLU A 41 1.86 8.45 13.54
CA GLU A 41 2.69 9.35 14.33
C GLU A 41 2.67 8.98 15.82
N LYS A 42 1.53 8.57 16.37
CA LYS A 42 1.41 8.24 17.80
C LYS A 42 2.24 7.04 18.20
N LYS A 43 2.35 6.06 17.28
CA LYS A 43 3.15 4.84 17.47
C LYS A 43 4.54 4.95 16.86
N ASN A 44 4.89 6.11 16.30
CA ASN A 44 6.17 6.43 15.67
C ASN A 44 6.68 5.35 14.70
N TYR A 45 5.79 4.88 13.82
CA TYR A 45 6.17 3.90 12.80
C TYR A 45 5.58 4.29 11.43
N PHE A 46 6.11 3.65 10.40
CA PHE A 46 5.58 3.72 9.04
C PHE A 46 5.25 2.32 8.52
N GLY A 47 4.45 2.26 7.47
CA GLY A 47 4.16 1.02 6.79
C GLY A 47 3.62 1.26 5.39
N ILE A 48 2.98 0.24 4.84
CA ILE A 48 2.45 0.27 3.49
C ILE A 48 0.98 -0.18 3.48
N MET A 49 0.17 0.55 2.73
CA MET A 49 -1.23 0.24 2.47
C MET A 49 -1.38 -0.17 1.01
N LEU A 50 -2.20 -1.18 0.74
CA LEU A 50 -2.61 -1.56 -0.61
C LEU A 50 -4.12 -1.77 -0.62
N LYS A 51 -4.84 -0.91 -1.34
CA LYS A 51 -6.28 -1.07 -1.55
C LYS A 51 -6.53 -2.12 -2.63
N ARG A 52 -7.33 -3.12 -2.31
CA ARG A 52 -7.88 -4.13 -3.23
C ARG A 52 -9.38 -3.85 -3.40
N GLU A 53 -10.04 -4.64 -4.24
CA GLU A 53 -11.45 -4.46 -4.56
C GLU A 53 -12.36 -4.60 -3.34
N ASP A 54 -12.12 -5.62 -2.49
CA ASP A 54 -12.98 -5.93 -1.34
C ASP A 54 -12.39 -5.52 0.02
N ASP A 55 -11.08 -5.26 0.07
CA ASP A 55 -10.36 -5.05 1.31
C ASP A 55 -9.09 -4.20 1.12
N MET A 56 -8.43 -3.90 2.23
CA MET A 56 -7.17 -3.18 2.28
C MET A 56 -6.13 -4.00 3.05
N ILE A 57 -4.96 -4.19 2.44
CA ILE A 57 -3.79 -4.72 3.12
C ILE A 57 -3.08 -3.58 3.83
N LEU A 58 -2.74 -3.81 5.10
CA LEU A 58 -1.97 -2.91 5.93
C LEU A 58 -0.73 -3.63 6.47
N GLY A 59 0.43 -3.32 5.89
CA GLY A 59 1.71 -3.83 6.37
C GLY A 59 2.27 -2.95 7.48
N ARG A 60 2.29 -3.48 8.71
CA ARG A 60 2.87 -2.85 9.90
C ARG A 60 4.13 -3.57 10.37
N PRO A 61 4.97 -2.96 11.24
CA PRO A 61 6.05 -3.67 11.90
C PRO A 61 5.58 -4.91 12.68
N GLU A 62 4.35 -4.92 13.19
CA GLU A 62 3.76 -6.06 13.90
C GLU A 62 3.26 -7.18 12.98
N GLY A 63 3.25 -6.95 11.67
CA GLY A 63 2.80 -7.90 10.66
C GLY A 63 1.81 -7.30 9.66
N VAL A 64 1.20 -8.18 8.87
CA VAL A 64 0.23 -7.80 7.83
C VAL A 64 -1.19 -7.98 8.37
N GLU A 65 -1.96 -6.90 8.33
CA GLU A 65 -3.38 -6.88 8.67
C GLU A 65 -4.21 -6.71 7.38
N ILE A 66 -5.36 -7.37 7.29
CA ILE A 66 -6.32 -7.20 6.18
C ILE A 66 -7.58 -6.60 6.77
N GLN A 67 -7.98 -5.42 6.28
CA GLN A 67 -9.16 -4.68 6.73
C GLN A 67 -10.21 -4.70 5.62
N LYS A 68 -11.40 -5.27 5.89
CA LYS A 68 -12.49 -5.26 4.90
C LYS A 68 -13.18 -3.91 4.88
N GLU A 69 -13.70 -3.52 3.72
CA GLU A 69 -14.50 -2.30 3.62
C GLU A 69 -15.75 -2.39 4.52
N GLY A 70 -15.92 -1.40 5.41
CA GLY A 70 -17.07 -1.32 6.32
C GLY A 70 -16.86 -1.94 7.72
N GLU A 71 -15.74 -2.61 7.98
CA GLU A 71 -15.37 -2.99 9.35
C GLU A 71 -14.72 -1.78 10.06
N GLU A 72 -15.35 -1.28 11.12
CA GLU A 72 -14.69 -0.35 12.05
C GLU A 72 -13.54 -1.10 12.71
N SER A 73 -12.32 -0.86 12.25
CA SER A 73 -11.16 -1.34 12.98
C SER A 73 -11.03 -0.50 14.26
N ASP A 74 -10.90 -1.15 15.42
CA ASP A 74 -10.36 -0.57 16.66
C ASP A 74 -8.93 -0.01 16.47
N SER A 75 -8.34 -0.25 15.29
CA SER A 75 -7.08 0.32 14.93
C SER A 75 -7.25 1.81 14.65
N ASP A 76 -6.60 2.60 15.50
CA ASP A 76 -6.31 4.03 15.38
C ASP A 76 -5.45 4.30 14.13
N ALA A 77 -5.71 3.64 13.00
CA ALA A 77 -5.21 3.99 11.67
C ALA A 77 -5.79 5.37 11.37
N GLY A 78 -5.08 6.38 11.86
CA GLY A 78 -5.63 7.70 12.10
C GLY A 78 -6.03 8.42 10.82
N ALA A 79 -6.16 9.75 10.90
CA ALA A 79 -6.43 10.59 9.73
C ALA A 79 -5.50 10.29 8.52
N SER A 80 -4.29 9.77 8.78
CA SER A 80 -3.30 9.33 7.79
C SER A 80 -3.74 8.16 6.90
N ALA A 81 -4.67 7.31 7.33
CA ALA A 81 -5.15 6.18 6.52
C ALA A 81 -6.28 6.58 5.56
N LYS A 82 -7.03 7.64 5.88
CA LYS A 82 -8.21 8.07 5.11
C LYS A 82 -7.95 8.34 3.61
N PRO A 83 -6.80 8.88 3.17
CA PRO A 83 -6.57 9.15 1.76
C PRO A 83 -6.60 7.91 0.86
N ILE A 84 -6.22 6.73 1.35
CA ILE A 84 -6.18 5.50 0.52
C ILE A 84 -7.59 5.02 0.15
N LEU A 85 -8.59 5.28 0.99
CA LEU A 85 -9.96 4.85 0.78
C LEU A 85 -10.59 5.52 -0.45
N LEU A 86 -10.14 6.73 -0.79
CA LEU A 86 -10.59 7.49 -1.95
C LEU A 86 -9.88 7.10 -3.25
N ARG A 87 -8.85 6.25 -3.20
CA ARG A 87 -8.09 5.84 -4.38
C ARG A 87 -8.75 4.64 -5.05
N GLU A 88 -8.44 4.44 -6.33
CA GLU A 88 -8.88 3.27 -7.08
C GLU A 88 -8.23 1.99 -6.53
N PRO A 89 -8.98 0.87 -6.42
CA PRO A 89 -8.44 -0.41 -5.98
C PRO A 89 -7.41 -0.96 -6.97
N CYS A 90 -6.51 -1.83 -6.50
CA CYS A 90 -5.43 -2.39 -7.29
C CYS A 90 -5.94 -3.14 -8.54
N ASP A 91 -5.32 -2.87 -9.70
CA ASP A 91 -5.68 -3.51 -10.98
C ASP A 91 -5.14 -4.95 -11.13
N ASN A 92 -4.51 -5.52 -10.10
CA ASN A 92 -3.91 -6.87 -10.13
C ASN A 92 -2.94 -7.09 -11.32
N CYS A 93 -2.09 -6.08 -11.58
CA CYS A 93 -1.18 -6.04 -12.74
C CYS A 93 -0.25 -7.27 -12.80
N LYS A 94 0.12 -7.66 -14.03
CA LYS A 94 1.25 -8.58 -14.29
C LYS A 94 2.51 -7.76 -14.56
N ASN A 95 3.65 -8.11 -13.94
CA ASN A 95 4.87 -7.30 -13.93
C ASN A 95 4.62 -5.91 -13.32
N ALA A 96 3.94 -5.88 -12.18
CA ALA A 96 3.53 -4.70 -11.44
C ALA A 96 4.71 -3.75 -11.19
N MET A 97 4.55 -2.50 -11.63
CA MET A 97 5.58 -1.48 -11.48
C MET A 97 5.89 -1.17 -10.02
N CYS A 98 4.89 -1.24 -9.13
CA CYS A 98 5.10 -1.05 -7.70
C CYS A 98 6.04 -2.09 -7.07
N VAL A 99 6.02 -3.34 -7.57
CA VAL A 99 6.95 -4.41 -7.16
C VAL A 99 8.34 -4.15 -7.72
N ARG A 100 8.44 -3.86 -9.02
CA ARG A 100 9.72 -3.61 -9.70
C ARG A 100 10.46 -2.37 -9.21
N PHE A 101 9.73 -1.36 -8.74
CA PHE A 101 10.30 -0.14 -8.18
C PHE A 101 10.72 -0.31 -6.71
N CYS A 102 10.25 -1.35 -6.02
CA CYS A 102 10.57 -1.55 -4.62
C CYS A 102 12.07 -1.92 -4.47
N PRO A 103 12.90 -1.06 -3.86
CA PRO A 103 14.34 -1.31 -3.79
C PRO A 103 14.72 -2.41 -2.79
N THR A 104 13.78 -2.81 -1.92
CA THR A 104 14.03 -3.75 -0.82
C THR A 104 13.28 -5.07 -0.96
N GLY A 105 12.40 -5.19 -1.96
CA GLY A 105 11.54 -6.38 -2.12
C GLY A 105 10.46 -6.51 -1.04
N SER A 106 9.98 -5.38 -0.49
CA SER A 106 8.85 -5.33 0.45
C SER A 106 7.50 -5.65 -0.24
N LEU A 107 7.40 -5.48 -1.55
CA LEU A 107 6.25 -5.93 -2.35
C LEU A 107 6.69 -7.07 -3.26
N ILE A 108 5.88 -8.12 -3.33
CA ILE A 108 6.19 -9.35 -4.08
C ILE A 108 4.94 -9.73 -4.89
N GLU A 109 5.10 -9.89 -6.22
CA GLU A 109 4.08 -10.51 -7.05
C GLU A 109 3.98 -12.00 -6.72
N VAL A 110 2.76 -12.48 -6.48
CA VAL A 110 2.44 -13.89 -6.29
C VAL A 110 1.30 -14.28 -7.24
N ASP A 111 1.35 -15.52 -7.70
CA ASP A 111 0.36 -16.10 -8.61
C ASP A 111 -1.02 -16.24 -7.95
#